data_AF-A0A929ZTP1-F1
#
_entry.id   AF-A0A929ZTP1-F1
#
_cell.length_a   1.000
_cell.length_b   1.000
_cell.length_c   1.000
_cell.angle_alpha   90.00
_cell.angle_beta   90.00
_cell.angle_gamma   90.00
#
_symmetry.space_group_name_H-M   'P 1'
#
loop_
_entity.id
_entity.type
_entity.pdbx_description
1 polymer ?
#
loop_
_entity_poly.entity_id
_entity_poly.type
_entity_poly.pdbx_seq_one_letter_code
_entity_poly.pdbx_strand_id
1 'polypeptide(L)' 'CAGALFWSQISRLVIGARDEKRGFLNKGIELHPKTEILTGILEEECSLLVSEFFRGKR' A
#
# COMPACT_ATOMS: atom_id res chain seq x y z
N CYS A 1 -7.63 -1.31 5.90
CA CYS A 1 -7.52 -1.89 4.54
C CYS A 1 -7.16 -3.37 4.56
N ALA A 2 -5.99 -3.77 5.10
CA ALA A 2 -5.52 -5.16 5.05
C ALA A 2 -6.56 -6.21 5.53
N GLY A 3 -7.24 -5.98 6.66
CA GLY A 3 -8.28 -6.90 7.13
C GLY A 3 -9.48 -7.03 6.18
N ALA A 4 -9.90 -5.94 5.54
CA ALA A 4 -10.95 -6.00 4.52
C ALA A 4 -10.48 -6.78 3.29
N LEU A 5 -9.22 -6.57 2.88
CA LEU A 5 -8.61 -7.28 1.77
C LEU A 5 -8.51 -8.79 2.03
N PHE A 6 -8.15 -9.18 3.26
CA PHE A 6 -8.13 -10.58 3.70
C PHE A 6 -9.48 -11.27 3.46
N TRP A 7 -10.59 -10.64 3.86
CA TRP A 7 -11.93 -11.21 3.68
C TRP A 7 -12.45 -11.15 2.24
N SER A 8 -12.07 -10.13 1.47
CA SER A 8 -12.48 -10.00 0.07
C SER A 8 -11.82 -11.03 -0.86
N GLN A 9 -10.69 -11.61 -0.44
CA GLN A 9 -9.95 -12.65 -1.20
C GLN A 9 -9.64 -12.27 -2.66
N ILE A 10 -9.36 -10.99 -2.91
CA ILE A 10 -8.91 -10.54 -4.23
C ILE A 10 -7.62 -11.27 -4.62
N SER A 11 -7.43 -11.53 -5.92
CA SER A 11 -6.28 -12.30 -6.40
C SER A 11 -4.97 -11.52 -6.35
N ARG A 12 -5.01 -10.19 -6.46
CA ARG A 12 -3.81 -9.36 -6.57
C ARG A 12 -4.02 -7.98 -5.95
N LEU A 13 -3.01 -7.54 -5.19
CA LEU A 13 -2.85 -6.19 -4.68
C LEU A 13 -1.60 -5.57 -5.28
N VAL A 14 -1.74 -4.41 -5.93
CA VAL A 14 -0.61 -3.62 -6.44
C VAL A 14 -0.53 -2.32 -5.66
N ILE A 15 0.64 -2.05 -5.08
CA ILE A 15 0.92 -0.86 -4.29
C ILE A 15 1.97 -0.03 -5.02
N GLY A 16 1.65 1.25 -5.28
CA GLY A 16 2.60 2.20 -5.84
C GLY A 16 3.58 2.70 -4.78
N ALA A 17 3.19 3.74 -4.05
CA ALA A 17 3.99 4.26 -2.93
C ALA A 17 3.76 3.48 -1.63
N ARG A 18 4.84 3.08 -0.95
CA ARG A 18 4.76 2.42 0.36
C ARG A 18 4.60 3.44 1.48
N ASP A 19 3.79 3.09 2.48
CA ASP A 19 3.77 3.80 3.76
C ASP A 19 4.73 3.10 4.74
N GLU A 20 5.94 3.63 4.86
CA GLU A 20 6.98 3.09 5.75
C GLU A 20 6.65 3.21 7.25
N LYS A 21 5.72 4.10 7.63
CA LYS A 21 5.42 4.36 9.04
C LYS A 21 4.20 3.59 9.54
N ARG A 22 3.16 3.50 8.72
CA ARG A 22 1.85 2.93 9.13
C ARG A 22 1.34 1.83 8.21
N GLY A 23 2.07 1.51 7.13
CA GLY A 23 1.72 0.45 6.20
C GLY A 23 1.59 -0.92 6.86
N PHE A 24 0.63 -1.72 6.39
CA PHE A 24 0.35 -3.05 6.96
C PHE A 24 1.51 -4.03 6.80
N LEU A 25 2.30 -3.88 5.73
CA LEU A 25 3.52 -4.67 5.48
C LEU A 25 4.53 -4.54 6.63
N ASN A 26 4.62 -3.37 7.26
CA ASN A 26 5.58 -3.14 8.35
C ASN A 26 5.04 -3.61 9.70
N LYS A 27 3.75 -3.95 9.77
CA LYS A 27 3.08 -4.48 10.96
C LYS A 27 3.00 -6.01 10.95
N GLY A 28 3.59 -6.68 9.96
CA GLY A 28 3.53 -8.13 9.81
C GLY A 28 2.10 -8.66 9.62
N ILE A 29 1.19 -7.83 9.12
CA ILE A 29 -0.19 -8.25 8.86
C ILE A 29 -0.20 -8.94 7.50
N GLU A 30 -0.61 -10.21 7.48
CA GLU A 30 -0.72 -10.97 6.25
C GLU A 30 -2.10 -10.78 5.60
N LEU A 31 -2.13 -10.88 4.27
CA LEU A 31 -3.36 -10.97 3.50
C LEU A 31 -3.74 -12.45 3.33
N HIS A 32 -4.87 -12.70 2.68
CA HIS A 32 -5.27 -14.06 2.36
C HIS A 32 -4.19 -14.71 1.46
N PRO A 33 -3.83 -16.00 1.64
CA PRO A 33 -2.76 -16.65 0.87
C PRO A 33 -2.94 -16.62 -0.66
N LYS A 34 -4.18 -16.43 -1.12
CA LYS A 34 -4.54 -16.27 -2.54
C LYS A 34 -4.10 -14.92 -3.12
N THR A 35 -3.92 -13.91 -2.28
CA THR A 35 -3.63 -12.54 -2.70
C THR A 35 -2.14 -12.37 -2.94
N GLU A 36 -1.75 -12.21 -4.20
CA GLU A 36 -0.39 -11.80 -4.58
C GLU A 36 -0.19 -10.31 -4.29
N ILE A 37 0.93 -9.95 -3.66
CA ILE A 37 1.28 -8.56 -3.34
C ILE A 37 2.43 -8.11 -4.22
N LEU A 38 2.23 -7.05 -4.99
CA LEU A 38 3.25 -6.38 -5.77
C LEU A 38 3.41 -4.94 -5.27
N THR A 39 4.66 -4.51 -5.07
CA THR A 39 5.00 -3.17 -4.58
C THR A 39 6.00 -2.50 -5.52
N GLY A 40 6.05 -1.18 -5.53
CA GLY A 40 7.06 -0.43 -6.27
C GLY A 40 6.63 0.05 -7.66
N ILE A 41 5.37 -0.19 -8.05
CA ILE A 41 4.86 0.20 -9.38
C ILE A 41 4.60 1.70 -9.40
N LEU A 42 5.38 2.46 -10.17
CA LEU A 42 5.33 3.92 -10.20
C LEU A 42 5.51 4.54 -8.80
N GLU A 43 6.40 3.93 -8.00
CA GLU A 43 6.60 4.33 -6.60
C GLU A 43 7.04 5.79 -6.47
N GLU A 44 7.94 6.26 -7.34
CA GLU A 44 8.45 7.62 -7.31
C GLU A 44 7.34 8.63 -7.60
N GLU A 45 6.57 8.41 -8.66
CA GLU A 45 5.46 9.29 -9.06
C GLU A 45 4.35 9.30 -8.00
N CYS A 46 3.96 8.13 -7.50
CA CYS A 46 2.98 8.03 -6.42
C CYS A 46 3.47 8.73 -5.13
N SER A 47 4.75 8.59 -4.79
CA SER A 47 5.33 9.21 -3.58
C SER A 47 5.42 10.73 -3.71
N LEU A 48 5.75 11.22 -4.91
CA LEU A 48 5.77 12.64 -5.22
C LEU A 48 4.37 13.24 -5.05
N LEU A 49 3.33 12.62 -5.62
CA LEU A 49 1.95 13.09 -5.49
C LEU A 49 1.51 13.25 -4.02
N VAL A 50 1.80 12.26 -3.18
CA VAL A 50 1.48 12.32 -1.75
C VAL A 50 2.27 13.43 -1.05
N SER A 51 3.57 13.55 -1.35
CA SER A 51 4.45 14.54 -0.75
C SER A 51 4.03 15.97 -1.12
N GLU A 52 3.70 16.21 -2.38
CA GLU A 52 3.24 17.52 -2.86
C GLU A 52 1.90 17.93 -2.24
N PHE A 53 0.97 16.99 -2.11
CA PHE A 53 -0.32 17.23 -1.48
C PHE A 53 -0.17 17.73 -0.03
N PHE A 54 0.74 17.15 0.74
CA PHE A 54 0.98 17.58 2.12
C PHE A 54 1.92 18.78 2.24
N ARG A 55 2.79 19.05 1.25
CA ARG A 55 3.67 20.23 1.22
C ARG A 55 2.86 21.53 1.30
N GLY A 56 1.72 21.60 0.63
CA GLY A 56 0.83 22.79 0.65
C GLY A 56 -0.11 22.88 1.86
N LYS A 57 -0.08 21.91 2.78
CA LYS A 57 -0.97 21.84 3.96
C LYS A 57 -0.22 21.88 5.29
N ARG A 58 1.09 22.05 5.25
CA ARG A 58 1.98 22.15 6.41
C ARG A 58 2.32 23.59 6.71
#